data_AF-A0A838ILB0-F1
#
_entry.id   AF-A0A838ILB0-F1
#
_cell.length_a   1.000
_cell.length_b   1.000
_cell.length_c   1.000
_cell.angle_alpha   90.00
_cell.angle_beta   90.00
_cell.angle_gamma   90.00
#
_symmetry.space_group_name_H-M   'P 1'
#
loop_
_entity.id
_entity.type
_entity.pdbx_description
1 polymer ?
#
loop_
_entity_poly.entity_id
_entity_poly.type
_entity_poly.pdbx_seq_one_letter_code
_entity_poly.pdbx_strand_id
1 'polypeptide(L)' 'MATQKDRLYDVRTIERNREQGLISAAEYEKYMQALPDTSDKSAPIEAQFVEGVLERDEDQ' A
#
# COMPACT_ATOMS: atom_id res chain seq x y z
N MET A 1 -6.85 -11.62 -12.96
CA MET A 1 -5.52 -11.91 -12.41
C MET A 1 -4.54 -10.88 -12.93
N ALA A 2 -3.87 -10.10 -12.07
CA ALA A 2 -2.91 -9.07 -12.50
C ALA A 2 -1.59 -9.73 -12.97
N THR A 3 -1.05 -9.26 -14.09
CA THR A 3 0.12 -9.86 -14.74
C THR A 3 1.41 -9.51 -13.99
N GLN A 4 2.47 -10.29 -14.18
CA GLN A 4 3.74 -10.10 -13.47
C GLN A 4 4.39 -8.73 -13.78
N LYS A 5 4.17 -8.19 -14.98
CA LYS A 5 4.60 -6.84 -15.39
C LYS A 5 3.92 -5.73 -14.57
N ASP A 6 2.66 -5.91 -14.20
CA ASP A 6 1.93 -4.93 -13.37
C ASP A 6 2.49 -4.87 -11.93
N ARG A 7 3.12 -5.95 -11.46
CA ARG A 7 3.71 -6.04 -10.11
C ARG A 7 5.13 -5.49 -10.02
N LEU A 8 5.84 -5.38 -11.15
CA LEU A 8 7.20 -4.83 -11.17
C LEU A 8 7.23 -3.34 -10.83
N TYR A 9 6.11 -2.64 -11.03
CA TYR A 9 5.97 -1.22 -10.76
C TYR A 9 4.99 -0.95 -9.63
N ASP A 10 4.64 -1.92 -8.79
CA ASP A 10 3.87 -1.62 -7.58
C ASP A 10 4.69 -0.68 -6.67
N VAL A 11 4.01 0.27 -6.00
CA VAL A 11 4.58 1.26 -5.08
C VAL A 11 5.56 0.60 -4.12
N ARG A 12 5.13 -0.51 -3.51
CA ARG A 12 5.93 -1.27 -2.54
C ARG A 12 7.21 -1.86 -3.15
N THR A 13 7.15 -2.29 -4.41
CA THR A 13 8.32 -2.82 -5.11
C THR A 13 9.31 -1.71 -5.43
N ILE A 14 8.82 -0.55 -5.87
CA ILE A 14 9.64 0.63 -6.17
C ILE A 14 10.32 1.16 -4.90
N GLU A 15 9.58 1.28 -3.80
CA GLU A 15 10.12 1.65 -2.48
C GLU A 15 11.19 0.68 -2.01
N ARG A 16 10.91 -0.63 -2.07
CA ARG A 16 11.87 -1.66 -1.67
C ARG A 16 13.14 -1.64 -2.52
N ASN A 17 13.01 -1.43 -3.83
CA ASN A 17 14.15 -1.31 -4.73
C ASN A 17 15.00 -0.07 -4.38
N ARG A 18 14.37 1.03 -3.97
CA ARG A 18 15.09 2.23 -3.49
C ARG A 18 15.82 1.95 -2.17
N GLU A 19 15.17 1.30 -1.21
CA GLU A 19 15.79 0.92 0.07
C GLU A 19 16.99 -0.03 -0.12
N GLN A 20 16.89 -0.93 -1.10
CA GLN A 20 17.97 -1.85 -1.47
C GLN A 20 19.06 -1.21 -2.34
N GLY A 21 18.90 0.07 -2.73
CA GLY A 21 19.86 0.79 -3.59
C GLY A 21 19.87 0.31 -5.04
N LEU A 22 18.86 -0.44 -5.48
CA LEU A 22 18.73 -0.96 -6.85
C LEU A 22 18.28 0.11 -7.85
N ILE A 23 17.67 1.19 -7.36
CA ILE A 23 17.25 2.35 -8.16
C ILE A 23 17.66 3.65 -7.46
N SER A 24 18.00 4.65 -8.26
CA SER A 24 18.32 6.00 -7.79
C SER A 24 17.07 6.78 -7.38
N ALA A 25 17.25 7.88 -6.63
CA ALA A 25 16.14 8.77 -6.25
C ALA A 25 15.41 9.36 -7.47
N ALA A 26 16.14 9.67 -8.55
CA ALA A 26 15.55 10.18 -9.80
C ALA A 26 14.70 9.12 -10.51
N GLU A 27 15.14 7.85 -10.49
CA GLU A 27 14.37 6.73 -11.05
C GLU A 27 13.13 6.43 -10.22
N TYR A 28 13.23 6.49 -8.88
CA TYR A 28 12.09 6.35 -7.99
C TYR A 28 10.97 7.34 -8.33
N GLU A 29 11.31 8.62 -8.51
CA GLU A 29 10.35 9.67 -8.81
C GLU A 29 9.70 9.47 -10.19
N LYS A 30 10.50 9.07 -11.19
CA LYS A 30 10.00 8.71 -12.51
C LYS A 30 9.04 7.53 -12.47
N TYR A 31 9.34 6.49 -11.70
CA TYR A 31 8.46 5.33 -11.57
C TYR A 31 7.18 5.68 -10.82
N MET A 32 7.25 6.50 -9.76
CA MET A 32 6.06 6.99 -9.04
C MET A 32 5.13 7.79 -9.95
N GLN A 33 5.65 8.70 -10.76
CA GLN A 33 4.84 9.50 -11.68
C GLN A 33 4.20 8.68 -12.81
N ALA A 34 4.81 7.56 -13.19
CA ALA A 34 4.29 6.66 -14.21
C ALA A 34 3.16 5.75 -13.70
N LEU A 35 2.87 5.76 -12.40
CA LEU A 35 1.83 4.90 -11.84
C LEU A 35 0.42 5.37 -12.17
N PRO A 36 -0.49 4.45 -12.49
CA PRO A 36 -1.88 4.79 -12.70
C PRO A 36 -2.49 5.30 -11.39
N ASP A 37 -3.20 6.41 -11.46
CA ASP A 37 -4.05 6.85 -10.35
C ASP A 37 -5.14 5.79 -10.12
N THR A 38 -5.12 5.19 -8.94
CA THR A 38 -6.10 4.17 -8.53
C THR A 38 -7.04 4.68 -7.45
N SER A 39 -6.97 5.98 -7.12
CA SER A 39 -7.85 6.62 -6.13
C SER A 39 -9.33 6.42 -6.47
N ASP A 40 -9.67 6.46 -7.77
CA ASP A 40 -11.03 6.22 -8.28
C ASP A 40 -11.56 4.79 -8.06
N LYS A 41 -10.68 3.82 -7.75
CA LYS A 41 -11.05 2.42 -7.47
C LYS A 41 -11.21 2.15 -5.98
N SER A 42 -11.06 3.17 -5.12
CA SER A 42 -11.25 3.01 -3.70
C SER A 42 -12.73 2.79 -3.35
N ALA A 43 -13.02 1.72 -2.62
CA ALA A 43 -14.32 1.55 -2.01
C ALA A 43 -14.33 2.31 -0.67
N PRO A 44 -15.39 3.08 -0.35
CA PRO A 44 -15.51 3.71 0.95
C PRO A 44 -15.54 2.61 2.03
N ILE A 45 -14.58 2.67 2.95
CA ILE A 45 -14.55 1.79 4.11
C ILE A 45 -15.44 2.44 5.17
N GLU A 46 -16.68 1.96 5.29
CA GLU A 46 -17.58 2.35 6.38
C GLU A 46 -17.24 1.52 7.62
N ALA A 47 -16.45 2.09 8.53
CA ALA A 47 -16.21 1.49 9.84
C ALA A 47 -17.43 1.75 10.74
N GLN A 48 -18.14 0.68 11.13
CA GLN A 48 -19.13 0.76 12.20
C GLN A 48 -18.41 0.56 13.54
N PHE A 49 -18.45 1.57 14.39
CA PHE A 49 -17.97 1.44 15.77
C PHE A 49 -18.95 0.57 16.54
N VAL A 50 -18.53 -0.64 16.88
CA VAL A 50 -19.26 -1.51 17.80
C VAL A 50 -18.73 -1.22 19.20
N GLU A 51 -19.60 -0.72 20.07
CA GLU A 51 -19.29 -0.52 21.49
C GLU A 51 -19.19 -1.89 22.19
N GLY A 52 -18.15 -2.12 22.99
CA GLY A 52 -17.94 -3.38 23.72
C GLY A 52 -17.04 -4.44 23.08
N VAL A 53 -16.28 -4.10 22.01
CA VAL A 53 -15.36 -5.04 21.34
C VAL A 53 -14.14 -5.42 22.20
N LEU A 54 -13.75 -4.57 23.14
CA LEU A 54 -12.68 -4.84 24.08
C LEU A 54 -13.31 -5.19 25.44
N GLU A 55 -13.50 -6.47 25.70
CA GLU A 55 -13.72 -6.95 27.06
C GLU A 55 -12.41 -6.79 27.81
N ARG A 56 -12.45 -6.06 28.92
CA ARG A 56 -11.33 -5.97 29.85
C ARG A 56 -11.32 -7.31 30.58
N ASP A 57 -10.31 -8.14 30.32
CA ASP A 57 -10.04 -9.33 31.13
C ASP A 57 -9.63 -8.87 32.55
N GLU A 58 -10.61 -8.42 33.34
CA GLU A 58 -10.50 -8.32 34.78
C GLU A 58 -10.78 -9.72 35.32
N ASP A 59 -9.71 -10.52 35.49
CA ASP A 59 -9.48 -11.41 36.65
C ASP A 59 -8.42 -12.50 36.34
N GLN A 60 -7.16 -12.23 36.74
CA GLN A 60 -6.24 -13.22 37.33
C GLN A 60 -5.39 -12.60 38.44
#